data_AF-A0A6J4JZX8-F1
#
_entry.id   AF-A0A6J4JZX8-F1
#
_cell.length_a   1.000
_cell.length_b   1.000
_cell.length_c   1.000
_cell.angle_alpha   90.00
_cell.angle_beta   90.00
_cell.angle_gamma   90.00
#
_symmetry.space_group_name_H-M   'P 1'
#
loop_
_entity.id
_entity.type
_entity.pdbx_description
1 polymer ?
#
loop_
_entity_poly.entity_id
_entity_poly.type
_entity_poly.pdbx_seq_one_letter_code
_entity_poly.pdbx_strand_id
1 'polypeptide(L)' 'MFLHYLPAYCPQLNLIEHIWRKLKGFLMPRRCHNNLNQLREAVSVGLKALNAITI' A
#
# COMPACT_ATOMS: atom_id res chain seq x y z
N MET A 1 16.78 -2.69 -17.38
CA MET A 1 15.55 -3.07 -16.64
C MET A 1 15.64 -4.56 -16.38
N PHE A 2 15.57 -4.99 -15.12
CA PHE A 2 15.72 -6.40 -14.74
C PHE A 2 14.38 -6.94 -14.27
N LEU A 3 14.03 -8.16 -14.71
CA LEU A 3 12.86 -8.89 -14.23
C LEU A 3 13.31 -9.89 -13.16
N HIS A 4 12.85 -9.70 -11.93
CA HIS A 4 13.12 -10.64 -10.84
C HIS A 4 12.12 -11.79 -10.90
N TYR A 5 12.61 -13.03 -10.79
CA TYR A 5 11.75 -14.20 -10.64
C TYR A 5 11.09 -14.19 -9.25
N LEU A 6 9.76 -14.27 -9.23
CA LEU A 6 8.97 -14.45 -8.02
C LEU A 6 8.22 -15.79 -8.14
N PRO A 7 8.48 -16.77 -7.24
CA PRO A 7 7.77 -18.03 -7.27
C PRO A 7 6.26 -17.87 -7.00
N ALA A 8 5.48 -18.80 -7.52
CA ALA A 8 4.03 -18.80 -7.37
C ALA A 8 3.61 -18.83 -5.89
N TYR A 9 2.59 -18.04 -5.54
CA TYR A 9 2.01 -17.97 -4.19
C TYR A 9 3.00 -17.62 -3.06
N CYS A 10 4.06 -16.86 -3.35
CA CYS A 10 5.01 -16.36 -2.34
C CYS A 10 4.84 -14.84 -2.08
N PRO A 11 3.71 -14.37 -1.52
CA PRO A 11 3.50 -12.96 -1.23
C PRO A 11 4.50 -12.40 -0.21
N GLN A 12 5.08 -13.26 0.63
CA GLN A 12 6.10 -12.85 1.62
C GLN A 12 7.38 -12.34 0.95
N LEU A 13 7.67 -12.77 -0.28
CA LEU A 13 8.82 -12.32 -1.06
C LEU A 13 8.51 -11.04 -1.86
N ASN A 14 7.23 -10.66 -1.97
CA ASN A 14 6.83 -9.47 -2.71
C ASN A 14 6.80 -8.25 -1.79
N LEU A 15 7.80 -7.37 -1.91
CA LEU A 15 7.95 -6.18 -1.06
C LEU A 15 6.72 -5.25 -1.07
N ILE A 16 5.93 -5.25 -2.15
CA ILE A 16 4.71 -4.45 -2.24
C ILE A 16 3.67 -4.85 -1.19
N GLU A 17 3.65 -6.11 -0.77
CA GLU A 17 2.70 -6.62 0.23
C GLU A 17 2.93 -5.96 1.59
N HIS A 18 4.19 -5.68 1.94
CA HIS A 18 4.50 -4.94 3.17
C HIS A 18 4.00 -3.50 3.13
N ILE A 19 4.14 -2.84 1.97
CA ILE A 19 3.62 -1.49 1.75
C ILE A 19 2.10 -1.50 1.91
N TRP A 20 1.40 -2.43 1.25
CA TRP A 20 -0.05 -2.55 1.36
C TRP A 20 -0.54 -2.85 2.77
N ARG A 21 0.19 -3.69 3.52
CA ARG A 21 -0.09 -3.98 4.92
C ARG A 21 -0.01 -2.73 5.79
N LYS A 22 1.04 -1.92 5.63
CA LYS A 22 1.20 -0.65 6.36
C LYS A 22 0.13 0.35 5.97
N LEU A 23 -0.09 0.52 4.67
CA LEU A 23 -1.02 1.49 4.11
C LEU A 23 -2.45 1.23 4.59
N LYS A 24 -2.97 0.02 4.36
CA LYS A 24 -4.34 -0.34 4.74
C LYS A 24 -4.51 -0.52 6.26
N GLY A 25 -3.48 -1.01 6.94
CA GLY A 25 -3.57 -1.34 8.37
C GLY A 25 -3.50 -0.13 9.31
N PHE A 26 -2.71 0.88 8.93
CA PHE A 26 -2.34 1.98 9.82
C PHE A 26 -2.54 3.39 9.23
N LEU A 27 -2.29 3.57 7.93
CA LEU A 27 -2.24 4.90 7.33
C LEU A 27 -3.57 5.35 6.71
N MET A 28 -4.40 4.40 6.29
CA MET A 28 -5.74 4.70 5.77
C MET A 28 -6.78 4.72 6.90
N PRO A 29 -7.78 5.61 6.81
CA PRO A 29 -8.89 5.64 7.77
C PRO A 29 -9.69 4.33 7.70
N ARG A 30 -9.99 3.73 8.85
CA ARG A 30 -10.82 2.52 8.97
C ARG A 30 -12.30 2.86 8.77
N ARG A 31 -12.68 3.13 7.52
CA ARG A 31 -14.04 3.48 7.13
C ARG A 31 -14.41 2.86 5.79
N CYS A 32 -15.72 2.74 5.55
CA CYS A 32 -16.23 2.45 4.22
C CYS A 32 -16.13 3.72 3.35
N HIS A 33 -15.67 3.56 2.12
CA HIS A 33 -15.61 4.65 1.14
C HIS A 33 -16.80 4.55 0.19
N ASN A 34 -17.52 5.65 0.00
CA ASN A 34 -18.77 5.64 -0.78
C ASN A 34 -18.52 5.69 -2.29
N ASN A 35 -17.32 6.09 -2.71
CA ASN A 35 -16.92 6.12 -4.11
C ASN A 35 -15.41 5.92 -4.28
N LEU A 36 -15.00 5.60 -5.51
CA LEU A 36 -13.60 5.35 -5.84
C LEU A 36 -12.70 6.58 -5.62
N ASN A 37 -13.23 7.80 -5.79
CA ASN A 37 -12.44 9.01 -5.60
C ASN A 37 -12.01 9.18 -4.14
N GLN A 38 -12.92 8.94 -3.19
CA GLN A 38 -12.60 8.96 -1.76
C GLN A 38 -11.56 7.91 -1.38
N LEU A 39 -11.60 6.73 -2.02
CA LEU A 39 -10.59 5.70 -1.82
C LEU A 39 -9.23 6.14 -2.37
N ARG A 40 -9.20 6.68 -3.59
CA ARG A 40 -7.97 7.17 -4.24
C ARG A 40 -7.30 8.28 -3.42
N GLU A 41 -8.09 9.23 -2.92
CA GLU A 41 -7.58 10.29 -2.03
C GLU A 41 -7.01 9.71 -0.73
N ALA A 42 -7.71 8.77 -0.10
CA ALA A 42 -7.21 8.13 1.11
C ALA A 42 -5.90 7.35 0.88
N VAL A 43 -5.76 6.66 -0.26
CA VAL A 43 -4.51 5.99 -0.65
C VAL A 43 -3.40 7.00 -0.91
N SER A 44 -3.67 8.09 -1.63
CA SER A 44 -2.70 9.17 -1.91
C SER A 44 -2.17 9.80 -0.63
N VAL A 45 -3.06 10.12 0.31
CA VAL A 45 -2.68 10.64 1.64
C VAL A 45 -1.85 9.61 2.42
N GLY A 46 -2.27 8.34 2.42
CA GLY A 46 -1.52 7.26 3.08
C GLY A 46 -0.13 7.05 2.50
N LEU A 47 0.03 7.14 1.17
CA LEU A 47 1.33 7.04 0.51
C LEU A 47 2.25 8.22 0.85
N LYS A 48 1.73 9.45 0.89
CA LYS A 48 2.48 10.63 1.34
C LYS A 48 2.97 10.48 2.78
N ALA A 49 2.12 9.97 3.67
CA ALA A 49 2.50 9.69 5.05
C ALA A 49 3.57 8.58 5.15
N LEU A 50 3.49 7.53 4.32
CA LEU A 50 4.50 6.47 4.29
C LEU A 50 5.89 7.01 3.88
N ASN A 51 5.94 7.89 2.87
CA ASN A 51 7.19 8.55 2.46
C ASN A 51 7.75 9.43 3.58
N ALA A 52 6.90 10.14 4.32
CA ALA A 52 7.33 10.99 5.43
C ALA A 52 7.90 10.21 6.64
N ILE A 53 7.52 8.94 6.82
CA ILE A 53 8.01 8.07 7.92
C ILE A 53 9.35 7.41 7.58
N THR A 54 9.72 7.34 6.29
CA THR A 54 10.88 6.58 5.82
C THR A 54 12.12 7.46 5.59
N ILE A 55 12.06 8.75 5.94
CA ILE A 55 13.17 9.71 5.89
C ILE A 55 13.77 9.88 7.29
#